data_AF-A0ABD0P115-F1
#
_entry.id   AF-A0ABD0P115-F1
#
_cell.length_a   1.000
_cell.length_b   1.000
_cell.length_c   1.000
_cell.angle_alpha   90.00
_cell.angle_beta   90.00
_cell.angle_gamma   90.00
#
_symmetry.space_group_name_H-M   'P 1'
#
loop_
_entity.id
_entity.type
_entity.pdbx_description
1 polymer ?
#
loop_
_entity_poly.entity_id
_entity_poly.type
_entity_poly.pdbx_seq_one_letter_code
_entity_poly.pdbx_strand_id
1 'polypeptide(L)'
;MFEKATKKLVQQIDPKGSLIPASSLNDNKKLQLLAVMRKTQKGWFWQKSKYKPTGFKLNDLLEGDPINPVCEEVDFVKFEGEYRNSLFGSVEMGGPAVCLNASGQGTSKLSLSLGTLKKEDVNIPNLEILIKG
;
A
#
# COMPACT_ATOMS: atom_id res chain seq x y z
N MET A 1 -9.49 3.82 8.21
CA MET A 1 -9.90 4.65 7.06
C MET A 1 -8.74 4.92 6.11
N PHE A 2 -7.57 5.34 6.61
CA PHE A 2 -6.37 5.61 5.81
C PHE A 2 -5.96 4.47 4.85
N GLU A 3 -5.86 3.22 5.33
CA GLU A 3 -5.52 2.07 4.46
C GLU A 3 -6.47 1.91 3.26
N LYS A 4 -7.77 2.20 3.43
CA LYS A 4 -8.73 2.15 2.31
C LYS A 4 -8.48 3.27 1.31
N ALA A 5 -8.13 4.46 1.80
CA ALA A 5 -7.82 5.62 0.99
C ALA A 5 -6.57 5.39 0.13
N THR A 6 -5.47 4.95 0.74
CA THR A 6 -4.22 4.66 0.03
C THR A 6 -4.37 3.52 -0.97
N LYS A 7 -5.15 2.47 -0.63
CA LYS A 7 -5.50 1.40 -1.59
C LYS A 7 -6.20 1.95 -2.82
N LYS A 8 -7.15 2.88 -2.64
CA LYS A 8 -7.89 3.49 -3.76
C LYS A 8 -7.02 4.44 -4.58
N LEU A 9 -6.17 5.22 -3.91
CA LEU A 9 -5.17 6.06 -4.56
C LEU A 9 -4.25 5.22 -5.46
N VAL A 10 -3.61 4.20 -4.89
CA VAL A 10 -2.73 3.27 -5.62
C VAL A 10 -3.45 2.61 -6.80
N GLN A 11 -4.70 2.16 -6.61
CA GLN A 11 -5.48 1.56 -7.70
C GLN A 11 -5.71 2.51 -8.89
N GLN A 12 -5.75 3.82 -8.68
CA GLN A 12 -5.96 4.78 -9.75
C GLN A 12 -4.64 5.23 -10.39
N ILE A 13 -3.61 5.47 -9.60
CA ILE A 13 -2.32 5.98 -10.11
C ILE A 13 -1.42 4.88 -10.65
N ASP A 14 -1.59 3.66 -10.14
CA ASP A 14 -0.82 2.48 -10.52
C ASP A 14 -1.70 1.21 -10.53
N PRO A 15 -2.67 1.12 -11.46
CA PRO A 15 -3.65 0.02 -11.50
C PRO A 15 -3.03 -1.36 -11.75
N LYS A 16 -1.88 -1.42 -12.43
CA LYS A 16 -1.22 -2.67 -12.84
C LYS A 16 0.23 -2.79 -12.39
N GLY A 17 0.81 -1.78 -11.74
CA GLY A 17 2.18 -1.85 -11.29
C GLY A 17 2.32 -2.42 -9.88
N SER A 18 3.41 -2.01 -9.24
CA SER A 18 3.93 -2.63 -8.03
C SER A 18 3.77 -1.79 -6.78
N LEU A 19 3.14 -0.62 -6.85
CA LEU A 19 2.94 0.22 -5.68
C LEU A 19 2.15 -0.52 -4.60
N ILE A 20 2.67 -0.47 -3.37
CA ILE A 20 2.03 -1.08 -2.20
C ILE A 20 1.42 0.04 -1.36
N PRO A 21 0.10 0.03 -1.14
CA PRO A 21 -0.55 1.07 -0.36
C PRO A 21 -0.13 0.99 1.11
N ALA A 22 0.20 2.14 1.70
CA ALA A 22 0.52 2.25 3.12
C ALA A 22 -0.73 1.98 3.98
N SER A 23 -0.59 1.18 5.03
CA SER A 23 -1.68 0.82 5.94
C SER A 23 -1.88 1.82 7.08
N SER A 24 -0.83 2.52 7.49
CA SER A 24 -0.83 3.42 8.64
C SER A 24 -0.03 4.69 8.35
N LEU A 25 -0.56 5.83 8.79
CA LEU A 25 0.18 7.10 8.77
C LEU A 25 1.39 7.07 9.70
N ASN A 26 1.27 6.39 10.84
CA ASN A 26 2.32 6.35 11.87
C ASN A 26 3.54 5.52 11.42
N ASP A 27 3.38 4.68 10.40
CA ASP A 27 4.48 3.89 9.85
C ASP A 27 5.32 4.69 8.84
N ASN A 28 5.00 5.96 8.55
CA ASN A 28 5.77 6.79 7.62
C ASN A 28 7.27 6.84 7.96
N LYS A 29 7.62 7.00 9.24
CA LYS A 29 9.03 7.00 9.69
C LYS A 29 9.76 5.69 9.40
N LYS A 30 9.03 4.59 9.23
CA LYS A 30 9.57 3.26 8.97
C LYS A 30 9.55 2.90 7.48
N LEU A 31 8.68 3.52 6.69
CA LEU A 31 8.51 3.33 5.26
C LEU A 31 9.26 4.41 4.46
N GLN A 32 10.48 4.72 4.88
CA GLN A 32 11.33 5.69 4.19
C GLN A 32 12.04 5.05 3.00
N LEU A 33 12.49 5.89 2.08
CA LEU A 33 13.37 5.45 0.99
C LEU A 33 14.61 4.75 1.57
N LEU A 34 15.07 3.70 0.88
CA LEU A 34 16.18 2.83 1.31
C LEU A 34 15.94 2.06 2.62
N ALA A 35 14.76 2.12 3.24
CA ALA A 35 14.46 1.32 4.42
C ALA A 35 14.41 -0.17 4.06
N VAL A 36 15.07 -1.00 4.86
CA VAL A 36 15.07 -2.44 4.62
C VAL A 36 13.79 -3.06 5.18
N MET A 37 13.17 -3.92 4.37
CA MET A 37 11.90 -4.55 4.68
C MET A 37 12.06 -6.07 4.72
N ARG A 38 11.55 -6.69 5.79
CA ARG A 38 11.41 -8.14 5.85
C ARG A 38 10.12 -8.57 5.17
N LYS A 39 10.26 -9.34 4.09
CA LYS A 39 9.13 -10.00 3.43
C LYS A 39 8.63 -11.15 4.28
N THR A 40 7.34 -11.12 4.64
CA THR A 40 6.66 -12.24 5.26
C THR A 40 6.18 -13.16 4.15
N GLN A 41 6.65 -14.42 4.16
CA GLN A 41 6.23 -15.41 3.18
C GLN A 41 4.73 -15.69 3.31
N LYS A 42 4.09 -16.01 2.18
CA LYS A 42 2.68 -16.36 2.13
C LYS A 42 2.54 -17.81 2.56
N GLY A 43 1.64 -18.10 3.49
CA GLY A 43 1.24 -19.48 3.78
C GLY A 43 0.27 -20.04 2.73
N TRP A 44 -0.40 -19.16 1.98
CA TRP A 44 -1.41 -19.54 1.00
C TRP A 44 -1.41 -18.61 -0.22
N PHE A 45 -1.71 -19.13 -1.42
CA PHE A 45 -1.61 -18.40 -2.69
C PHE A 45 -2.52 -17.16 -2.77
N TRP A 46 -3.69 -17.19 -2.11
CA TRP A 46 -4.60 -16.04 -1.99
C TRP A 46 -4.12 -14.96 -1.00
N GLN A 47 -3.17 -15.25 -0.10
CA GLN A 47 -2.70 -14.24 0.85
C GLN A 47 -1.81 -13.22 0.14
N LYS A 48 -1.98 -11.93 0.45
CA LYS A 48 -1.06 -10.89 -0.02
C LYS A 48 0.23 -10.93 0.80
N SER A 49 1.39 -10.81 0.14
CA SER A 49 2.67 -10.72 0.85
C SER A 49 2.68 -9.46 1.71
N LYS A 50 3.15 -9.60 2.95
CA LYS A 50 3.26 -8.50 3.90
C LYS A 50 4.73 -8.14 4.07
N TYR A 51 5.01 -6.86 4.22
CA TYR A 51 6.35 -6.34 4.45
C TYR A 51 6.37 -5.74 5.86
N LYS A 52 7.41 -6.05 6.62
CA LYS A 52 7.62 -5.49 7.95
C LYS A 52 8.92 -4.68 7.97
N PRO A 53 8.90 -3.43 8.45
CA PRO A 53 10.13 -2.65 8.58
C PRO A 53 11.08 -3.30 9.58
N THR A 54 12.38 -3.27 9.29
CA THR A 54 13.41 -3.80 10.18
C THR A 54 13.99 -2.73 11.11
N GLY A 55 13.85 -1.46 10.76
CA GLY A 55 14.34 -0.32 11.56
C GLY A 55 15.70 0.23 11.13
N PHE A 56 16.36 -0.39 10.15
CA PHE A 56 17.59 0.10 9.54
C PHE A 56 17.41 0.37 8.04
N LYS A 57 18.27 1.23 7.50
CA LYS A 57 18.34 1.61 6.08
C LYS A 57 19.44 0.85 5.38
N LEU A 58 19.38 0.83 4.06
CA LEU A 58 20.40 0.20 3.22
C LEU A 58 21.79 0.83 3.46
N ASN A 59 21.85 2.15 3.67
CA ASN A 59 23.09 2.86 4.01
C ASN A 59 23.71 2.40 5.34
N ASP A 60 22.93 1.79 6.25
CA ASP A 60 23.46 1.25 7.51
C ASP A 60 24.16 -0.11 7.30
N LEU A 61 23.99 -0.73 6.12
CA LEU A 61 24.53 -2.05 5.76
C LEU A 61 25.64 -1.98 4.71
N LEU A 62 25.75 -0.89 3.96
CA LEU A 62 26.73 -0.72 2.89
C LEU A 62 27.97 -0.02 3.43
N GLU A 63 29.13 -0.50 3.00
CA GLU A 63 30.40 0.22 3.16
C GLU A 63 30.63 1.11 1.93
N GLY A 64 31.11 2.35 2.14
CA GLY A 64 31.37 3.32 1.07
C GLY A 64 30.45 4.55 1.12
N ASP A 65 30.28 5.20 -0.03
CA ASP A 65 29.55 6.47 -0.11
C ASP A 65 28.04 6.28 0.12
N PRO A 66 27.40 7.17 0.91
CA PRO A 66 25.99 7.05 1.23
C PRO A 66 25.11 7.32 0.02
N ILE A 67 24.07 6.49 -0.17
CA ILE A 67 23.07 6.70 -1.22
C ILE A 67 22.12 7.81 -0.79
N ASN A 68 22.02 8.86 -1.61
CA ASN A 68 21.16 10.00 -1.36
C ASN A 68 19.88 9.94 -2.22
N PRO A 69 18.68 9.93 -1.59
CA PRO A 69 17.41 10.14 -2.27
C PRO A 69 17.41 11.44 -3.09
N VAL A 70 16.85 11.40 -4.30
CA VAL A 70 16.45 12.63 -4.99
C VAL A 70 15.03 12.95 -4.54
N CYS A 71 14.84 14.12 -3.94
CA CYS A 71 13.54 14.61 -3.51
C CYS A 71 13.02 15.58 -4.57
N GLU A 72 11.88 15.25 -5.17
CA GLU A 72 11.15 16.14 -6.08
C GLU A 72 9.80 16.46 -5.45
N GLU A 73 9.50 17.73 -5.25
CA GLU A 73 8.18 18.16 -4.79
C GLU A 73 7.26 18.25 -6.00
N VAL A 74 6.18 17.46 -6.00
CA VAL A 74 5.25 17.38 -7.13
C VAL A 74 3.87 17.77 -6.64
N ASP A 75 3.30 18.79 -7.28
CA ASP A 75 1.90 19.13 -7.03
C ASP A 75 1.01 17.98 -7.51
N PHE A 76 0.43 17.27 -6.53
CA PHE A 76 -0.44 16.16 -6.81
C PHE A 76 -1.85 16.69 -7.06
N VAL A 77 -2.41 16.39 -8.25
CA VAL A 77 -3.76 16.81 -8.61
C VAL A 77 -4.77 16.32 -7.57
N LYS A 78 -5.75 17.16 -7.25
CA LYS A 78 -6.85 16.85 -6.33
C LYS A 78 -7.48 15.48 -6.70
N PHE A 79 -7.23 14.48 -5.86
CA PHE A 79 -7.76 13.13 -6.04
C PHE A 79 -9.22 13.04 -5.60
N GLU A 80 -10.14 13.61 -6.35
CA GLU A 80 -11.56 13.55 -6.01
C GLU A 80 -12.22 12.35 -6.70
N GLY A 81 -12.53 11.31 -5.92
CA GLY A 81 -13.19 10.13 -6.45
C GLY A 81 -14.16 9.55 -5.44
N GLU A 82 -15.47 9.61 -5.75
CA GLU A 82 -16.51 8.97 -4.93
C GLU A 82 -16.55 7.46 -5.21
N TYR A 83 -15.94 6.67 -4.35
CA TYR A 83 -16.04 5.21 -4.46
C TYR A 83 -17.23 4.68 -3.68
N ARG A 84 -18.28 4.25 -4.40
CA ARG A 84 -19.40 3.50 -3.84
C ARG A 84 -19.14 2.01 -3.97
N ASN A 85 -19.00 1.31 -2.84
CA ASN A 85 -18.92 -0.15 -2.83
C ASN A 85 -20.24 -0.72 -2.28
N SER A 86 -20.94 -1.55 -3.04
CA SER A 86 -22.14 -2.26 -2.61
C SER A 86 -21.85 -3.76 -2.48
N LEU A 87 -21.93 -4.29 -1.27
CA LEU A 87 -21.84 -5.74 -1.03
C LEU A 87 -23.25 -6.26 -0.75
N PHE A 88 -23.68 -7.25 -1.53
CA PHE A 88 -24.90 -8.01 -1.33
C PHE A 88 -24.51 -9.45 -1.01
N GLY A 89 -25.00 -9.98 0.10
CA GLY A 89 -24.78 -11.37 0.49
C GLY A 89 -26.09 -11.99 0.95
N SER A 90 -26.40 -13.18 0.45
CA SER A 90 -27.54 -14.00 0.85
C SER A 90 -27.05 -15.40 1.22
N VAL A 91 -27.50 -15.92 2.35
CA VAL A 91 -27.26 -17.31 2.76
C VAL A 91 -28.61 -17.98 2.97
N GLU A 92 -28.82 -19.09 2.27
CA GLU A 92 -30.00 -19.95 2.41
C GLU A 92 -29.53 -21.32 2.93
N MET A 93 -30.10 -21.77 4.06
CA MET A 93 -29.85 -23.09 4.64
C MET A 93 -31.19 -23.81 4.83
N GLY A 94 -31.38 -24.92 4.11
CA GLY A 94 -32.64 -25.67 4.07
C GLY A 94 -32.59 -26.99 4.84
N GLY A 95 -33.47 -27.13 5.84
CA GLY A 95 -33.81 -28.37 6.54
C GLY A 95 -35.24 -28.29 7.09
N PRO A 96 -35.90 -29.41 7.41
CA PRO A 96 -37.35 -29.48 7.61
C PRO A 96 -37.91 -28.68 8.80
N ALA A 97 -37.04 -28.15 9.68
CA ALA A 97 -37.49 -27.42 10.87
C ALA A 97 -36.98 -25.96 10.96
N VAL A 98 -36.04 -25.52 10.12
CA VAL A 98 -35.52 -24.14 10.20
C VAL A 98 -35.05 -23.66 8.83
N CYS A 99 -35.76 -22.69 8.24
CA CYS A 99 -35.26 -21.89 7.12
C CYS A 99 -34.71 -20.59 7.69
N LEU A 100 -33.39 -20.39 7.63
CA LEU A 100 -32.74 -19.14 8.01
C LEU A 100 -32.34 -18.37 6.76
N ASN A 101 -33.01 -17.24 6.52
CA ASN A 101 -32.69 -16.32 5.44
C ASN A 101 -31.96 -15.10 6.03
N ALA A 102 -30.67 -14.98 5.74
CA ALA A 102 -29.87 -13.82 6.12
C ALA A 102 -29.49 -13.05 4.87
N SER A 103 -29.95 -11.80 4.75
CA SER A 103 -29.57 -10.88 3.68
C SER A 103 -28.89 -9.64 4.27
N GLY A 104 -27.77 -9.24 3.68
CA GLY A 104 -27.00 -8.07 4.09
C GLY A 104 -26.67 -7.18 2.91
N GLN A 105 -27.03 -5.90 3.00
CA GLN A 105 -26.65 -4.86 2.03
C GLN A 105 -25.80 -3.79 2.74
N GLY A 106 -24.56 -3.60 2.28
CA GLY A 106 -23.68 -2.55 2.78
C GLY A 106 -23.29 -1.57 1.67
N THR A 107 -23.34 -0.27 1.94
CA THR A 107 -22.80 0.76 1.05
C THR A 107 -21.77 1.63 1.77
N SER A 108 -20.68 1.99 1.10
CA SER A 108 -19.67 2.92 1.63
C SER A 108 -19.25 3.92 0.57
N LYS A 109 -19.10 5.20 0.94
CA LYS A 109 -18.55 6.27 0.11
C LYS A 109 -17.19 6.71 0.67
N LEU A 110 -16.25 7.05 -0.21
CA LEU A 110 -14.92 7.57 0.15
C LEU A 110 -14.62 8.74 -0.78
N SER A 111 -14.17 9.86 -0.23
CA SER A 111 -13.66 11.05 -0.94
C SER A 111 -12.33 11.45 -0.31
N LEU A 112 -11.39 11.96 -1.10
CA LEU A 112 -10.04 12.31 -0.66
C LEU A 112 -9.57 13.59 -1.34
N SER A 113 -8.66 14.30 -0.70
CA SER A 113 -7.90 15.40 -1.32
C SER A 113 -6.54 15.42 -0.63
N LEU A 114 -5.47 15.13 -1.37
CA LEU A 114 -4.14 14.94 -0.77
C LEU A 114 -3.23 16.18 -0.77
N GLY A 115 -3.67 17.30 -1.35
CA GLY A 115 -2.84 18.51 -1.44
C GLY A 115 -1.53 18.26 -2.21
N THR A 116 -0.49 19.05 -1.92
CA THR A 116 0.85 18.86 -2.47
C THR A 116 1.54 17.66 -1.82
N LEU A 117 2.15 16.79 -2.64
CA LEU A 117 2.86 15.61 -2.15
C LEU A 117 4.34 15.70 -2.48
N LYS A 118 5.18 15.36 -1.50
CA LYS A 118 6.61 15.18 -1.73
C LYS A 118 6.84 13.78 -2.31
N LYS A 119 7.47 13.70 -3.48
CA LYS A 119 7.93 12.44 -4.07
C LYS A 119 9.42 12.28 -3.79
N GLU A 120 9.81 11.09 -3.36
CA GLU A 120 11.21 10.74 -3.14
C GLU A 120 11.53 9.53 -4.01
N ASP A 121 12.56 9.66 -4.86
CA ASP A 121 12.99 8.61 -5.78
C ASP A 121 14.47 8.29 -5.59
N VAL A 122 14.86 7.03 -5.84
CA VAL A 122 16.27 6.62 -5.87
C VAL A 122 16.72 6.41 -7.31
N ASN A 123 17.91 6.90 -7.64
CA ASN A 123 18.59 6.55 -8.87
C ASN A 123 19.09 5.08 -8.80
N ILE A 124 18.31 4.15 -9.38
CA ILE A 124 18.63 2.72 -9.40
C ILE A 124 19.94 2.39 -10.16
N PRO A 125 20.25 3.01 -11.32
CA PRO A 125 21.55 2.83 -11.97
C PRO A 125 22.76 3.06 -11.07
N ASN A 126 22.75 4.13 -10.26
CA ASN A 126 23.84 4.41 -9.32
C ASN A 126 23.92 3.35 -8.20
N LEU A 127 22.77 2.80 -7.80
CA LEU A 127 22.67 1.73 -6.82
C LEU A 127 23.30 0.42 -7.31
N GLU A 128 23.14 0.07 -8.58
CA GLU A 128 23.74 -1.15 -9.14
C GLU A 128 25.28 -1.11 -9.19
N ILE A 129 25.85 0.08 -9.37
CA ILE A 129 27.31 0.28 -9.39
C ILE A 129 27.90 0.01 -8.01
N LEU A 130 27.23 0.50 -6.95
CA LEU A 130 27.67 0.31 -5.56
C LEU A 130 27.63 -1.14 -5.08
N ILE A 131 26.80 -2.00 -5.69
CA ILE A 131 26.65 -3.41 -5.31
C ILE A 131 27.64 -4.33 -6.06
N LYS A 132 28.20 -3.86 -7.19
CA LYS A 132 29.09 -4.65 -8.07
C LYS A 132 30.59 -4.36 -7.84
N GLY A 133 30.93 -3.43 -6.95
CA GLY A 133 32.30 -3.20 -6.49
C GLY A 133 32.71 -4.18 -5.40
#